data_AF-A0A2N7TQZ9-F1
#
_entry.id   AF-A0A2N7TQZ9-F1
#
_cell.length_a   1.000
_cell.length_b   1.000
_cell.length_c   1.000
_cell.angle_alpha   90.00
_cell.angle_beta   90.00
_cell.angle_gamma   90.00
#
_symmetry.space_group_name_H-M   'P 1'
#
loop_
_entity.id
_entity.type
_entity.pdbx_description
1 polymer ?
#
loop_
_entity_poly.entity_id
_entity_poly.type
_entity_poly.pdbx_seq_one_letter_code
_entity_poly.pdbx_strand_id
1 'polypeptide(L)'
;MAELKPVEAALAALLDGVVTTAAEELAVESAAGRVLAEAVTARLDVPGFDNSAMDGYALNHRDAGQWLPVSQRIAAGSPAVPLAPGSCARIFTGGELPHGADCVVMQERVEVD
;
A
#
# COMPACT_ATOMS: atom_id res chain seq x y z
N MET A 1 -36.67 8.72 50.05
CA MET A 1 -35.42 8.11 49.56
C MET A 1 -35.55 7.96 48.06
N ALA A 2 -34.55 8.38 47.28
CA ALA A 2 -34.56 8.11 45.84
C ALA A 2 -34.52 6.59 45.62
N GLU A 3 -35.41 6.08 44.79
CA GLU A 3 -35.50 4.66 44.45
C GLU A 3 -34.25 4.26 43.65
N LEU A 4 -33.56 3.19 44.09
CA LEU A 4 -32.34 2.71 43.45
C LEU A 4 -32.70 2.04 42.11
N LYS A 5 -32.20 2.58 41.01
CA LYS A 5 -32.36 2.00 39.68
C LYS A 5 -31.21 1.03 39.37
N PRO A 6 -31.47 -0.07 38.64
CA PRO A 6 -30.41 -0.87 38.02
C PRO A 6 -29.49 0.00 37.15
N VAL A 7 -28.22 -0.36 37.07
CA VAL A 7 -27.20 0.40 36.34
C VAL A 7 -27.57 0.55 34.86
N GLU A 8 -28.12 -0.50 34.26
CA GLU A 8 -28.54 -0.54 32.86
C GLU A 8 -29.69 0.45 32.60
N ALA A 9 -30.65 0.52 33.53
CA ALA A 9 -31.76 1.46 33.44
C ALA A 9 -31.29 2.91 33.61
N ALA A 10 -30.29 3.14 34.47
CA ALA A 10 -29.68 4.46 34.62
C ALA A 10 -28.89 4.87 33.37
N LEU A 11 -28.10 3.96 32.79
CA LEU A 11 -27.33 4.20 31.57
C LEU A 11 -28.24 4.49 30.38
N ALA A 12 -29.30 3.69 30.19
CA ALA A 12 -30.27 3.93 29.12
C ALA A 12 -30.93 5.32 29.26
N ALA A 13 -31.33 5.70 30.47
CA ALA A 13 -31.90 7.02 30.72
C ALA A 13 -30.91 8.16 30.49
N LEU A 14 -29.61 7.96 30.76
CA LEU A 14 -28.57 8.95 30.45
C LEU A 14 -28.38 9.12 28.94
N LEU A 15 -28.43 8.03 28.18
CA LEU A 15 -28.22 8.05 26.73
C LEU A 15 -29.45 8.56 25.96
N ASP A 16 -30.67 8.40 26.49
CA ASP A 16 -31.93 8.78 25.84
C ASP A 16 -32.00 10.27 25.43
N GLY A 17 -31.35 11.15 26.19
CA GLY A 17 -31.29 12.59 25.88
C GLY A 17 -30.07 13.04 25.09
N VAL A 18 -29.15 12.14 24.76
CA VAL A 18 -27.88 12.49 24.10
C VAL A 18 -28.08 12.54 22.59
N VAL A 19 -27.83 13.70 22.02
CA VAL A 19 -27.77 13.90 20.57
C VAL A 19 -26.32 13.89 20.10
N THR A 20 -26.08 13.34 18.92
CA THR A 20 -24.77 13.44 18.27
C THR A 20 -24.46 14.88 17.90
N THR A 21 -23.20 15.27 18.03
CA THR A 21 -22.71 16.57 17.55
C THR A 21 -22.73 16.62 16.03
N ALA A 22 -22.82 17.83 15.47
CA ALA A 22 -22.68 18.03 14.03
C ALA A 22 -21.30 17.54 13.55
N ALA A 23 -21.25 17.05 12.31
CA ALA A 23 -20.00 16.71 11.64
C ALA A 23 -19.24 17.99 11.25
N GLU A 24 -17.92 17.87 11.19
CA GLU A 24 -17.02 18.92 10.72
C GLU A 24 -15.92 18.31 9.85
N GLU A 25 -15.40 19.09 8.92
CA GLU A 25 -14.23 18.71 8.11
C GLU A 25 -12.96 19.13 8.83
N LEU A 26 -11.98 18.23 8.89
CA LEU A 26 -10.72 18.43 9.58
C LEU A 26 -9.56 17.91 8.73
N ALA A 27 -8.39 18.49 8.95
CA ALA A 27 -7.14 17.91 8.46
C ALA A 27 -6.89 16.55 9.14
N VAL A 28 -6.35 15.58 8.39
CA VAL A 28 -6.20 14.18 8.85
C VAL A 28 -5.32 14.07 10.11
N GLU A 29 -4.35 14.96 10.25
CA GLU A 29 -3.44 15.06 11.38
C GLU A 29 -4.17 15.42 12.69
N SER A 30 -5.36 16.03 12.58
CA SER A 30 -6.22 16.39 13.71
C SER A 30 -7.39 15.42 13.92
N ALA A 31 -7.48 14.35 13.13
CA ALA A 31 -8.59 13.40 13.19
C ALA A 31 -8.41 12.30 14.25
N ALA A 32 -7.24 12.18 14.87
CA ALA A 32 -6.97 11.17 15.89
C ALA A 32 -7.96 11.28 17.07
N GLY A 33 -8.63 10.16 17.40
CA GLY A 33 -9.63 10.11 18.48
C GLY A 33 -11.03 10.61 18.09
N ARG A 34 -11.25 11.02 16.83
CA ARG A 34 -12.57 11.38 16.30
C ARG A 34 -13.32 10.14 15.79
N VAL A 35 -14.62 10.30 15.59
CA VAL A 35 -15.49 9.29 14.95
C VAL A 35 -15.81 9.78 13.53
N LEU A 36 -15.62 8.92 12.53
CA LEU A 36 -15.98 9.23 11.15
C LEU A 36 -17.50 9.45 11.03
N ALA A 37 -17.88 10.58 10.43
CA ALA A 37 -19.28 10.87 10.14
C ALA A 37 -19.81 10.15 8.90
N GLU A 38 -18.92 9.76 7.99
CA GLU A 38 -19.24 9.08 6.73
C GLU A 38 -18.21 7.97 6.40
N ALA A 39 -18.59 7.06 5.51
CA ALA A 39 -17.70 5.99 5.06
C ALA A 39 -16.59 6.54 4.14
N VAL A 40 -15.35 6.12 4.38
CA VAL A 40 -14.20 6.44 3.51
C VAL A 40 -13.93 5.26 2.59
N THR A 41 -14.11 5.45 1.29
CA THR A 41 -13.87 4.42 0.27
C THR A 41 -12.61 4.74 -0.54
N ALA A 42 -11.83 3.71 -0.88
CA ALA A 42 -10.67 3.85 -1.76
C ALA A 42 -11.08 4.43 -3.12
N ARG A 43 -10.32 5.40 -3.62
CA ARG A 43 -10.54 6.05 -4.93
C ARG A 43 -9.53 5.61 -5.98
N LEU A 44 -8.47 4.93 -5.56
CA LEU A 44 -7.32 4.51 -6.37
C LEU A 44 -6.80 3.19 -5.83
N ASP A 45 -6.19 2.39 -6.71
CA ASP A 45 -5.44 1.21 -6.30
C ASP A 45 -4.15 1.62 -5.58
N VAL A 46 -3.78 0.83 -4.57
CA VAL A 46 -2.53 0.99 -3.82
C VAL A 46 -1.88 -0.38 -3.66
N PRO A 47 -0.77 -0.68 -4.36
CA PRO A 47 -0.05 0.21 -5.28
C PRO A 47 -0.83 0.50 -6.58
N GLY A 48 -0.59 1.66 -7.19
CA GLY A 48 -1.23 2.06 -8.45
C GLY A 48 -0.60 1.47 -9.72
N PHE A 49 0.44 0.66 -9.55
CA PHE A 49 1.18 -0.05 -10.59
C PHE A 49 1.87 -1.27 -9.98
N ASP A 50 2.23 -2.24 -10.82
CA ASP A 50 3.01 -3.40 -10.39
C ASP A 50 4.40 -2.94 -9.94
N ASN A 51 4.75 -3.19 -8.69
CA ASN A 51 6.01 -2.73 -8.11
C ASN A 51 6.82 -3.86 -7.46
N SER A 52 8.13 -3.66 -7.36
CA SER A 52 9.00 -4.65 -6.73
C SER A 52 8.85 -4.64 -5.21
N ALA A 53 8.61 -5.81 -4.63
CA ALA A 53 8.57 -6.00 -3.18
C ALA A 53 9.97 -6.07 -2.53
N MET A 54 11.04 -6.04 -3.32
CA MET A 54 12.41 -6.25 -2.87
C MET A 54 13.43 -5.59 -3.79
N ASP A 55 14.68 -5.57 -3.35
CA ASP A 55 15.80 -5.21 -4.19
C ASP A 55 16.25 -6.44 -5.00
N GLY A 56 16.30 -6.30 -6.32
CA GLY A 56 16.65 -7.42 -7.18
C GLY A 56 16.75 -7.05 -8.65
N TYR A 57 16.43 -8.03 -9.49
CA TYR A 57 16.48 -7.94 -10.93
C TYR A 57 15.13 -8.35 -11.51
N ALA A 58 14.47 -7.42 -12.21
CA ALA A 58 13.26 -7.70 -12.96
C ALA A 58 13.65 -8.32 -14.31
N LEU A 59 13.03 -9.44 -14.67
CA LEU A 59 13.25 -10.13 -15.94
C LEU A 59 11.97 -10.77 -16.44
N ASN A 60 12.01 -11.29 -17.67
CA ASN A 60 11.01 -12.23 -18.13
C ASN A 60 11.39 -13.65 -17.66
N HIS A 61 10.46 -14.38 -17.07
CA HIS A 61 10.68 -15.72 -16.53
C HIS A 61 11.19 -16.71 -17.58
N ARG A 62 10.83 -16.51 -18.86
CA ARG A 62 11.34 -17.35 -19.96
C ARG A 62 12.86 -17.30 -20.11
N ASP A 63 13.48 -16.20 -19.69
CA ASP A 63 14.91 -15.94 -19.80
C ASP A 63 15.66 -16.33 -18.51
N ALA A 64 14.96 -16.89 -17.52
CA ALA A 64 15.54 -17.28 -16.23
C ALA A 64 16.62 -18.36 -16.40
N GLY A 65 17.68 -18.28 -15.59
CA GLY A 65 18.81 -19.20 -15.62
C GLY A 65 19.87 -18.89 -16.68
N GLN A 66 19.72 -17.81 -17.44
CA GLN A 66 20.71 -17.30 -18.38
C GLN A 66 21.49 -16.11 -17.81
N TRP A 67 22.67 -15.82 -18.38
CA TRP A 67 23.36 -14.55 -18.16
C TRP A 67 22.68 -13.45 -18.96
N LEU A 68 22.03 -12.51 -18.27
CA LEU A 68 21.27 -11.43 -18.87
C LEU A 68 21.98 -10.08 -18.69
N PRO A 69 22.14 -9.26 -19.74
CA PRO A 69 22.65 -7.90 -19.58
C PRO A 69 21.65 -7.04 -18.81
N VAL A 70 22.18 -6.20 -17.91
CA VAL A 70 21.38 -5.21 -17.18
C VAL A 70 21.11 -4.02 -18.11
N SER A 71 19.86 -3.88 -18.56
CA SER A 71 19.44 -2.84 -19.52
C SER A 71 19.17 -1.48 -18.87
N GLN A 72 18.77 -1.47 -17.60
CA GLN A 72 18.39 -0.26 -16.88
C GLN A 72 18.42 -0.46 -15.36
N ARG A 73 18.32 0.66 -14.64
CA ARG A 73 18.23 0.71 -13.18
C ARG A 73 16.98 1.50 -12.77
N ILE A 74 16.09 0.87 -12.00
CA ILE A 74 14.77 1.39 -11.64
C ILE A 74 14.70 1.58 -10.12
N ALA A 75 14.70 2.83 -9.67
CA ALA A 75 14.44 3.20 -8.28
C ALA A 75 12.96 3.58 -8.09
N ALA A 76 12.45 3.52 -6.86
CA ALA A 76 11.10 4.00 -6.55
C ALA A 76 10.93 5.48 -6.98
N GLY A 77 9.82 5.77 -7.66
CA GLY A 77 9.50 7.10 -8.20
C GLY A 77 10.15 7.44 -9.55
N SER A 78 11.00 6.57 -10.10
CA SER A 78 11.52 6.70 -11.46
C SER A 78 10.71 5.85 -12.44
N PRO A 79 10.37 6.37 -13.62
CA PRO A 79 9.63 5.61 -14.62
C PRO A 79 10.46 4.44 -15.16
N ALA A 80 9.84 3.29 -15.31
CA ALA A 80 10.45 2.14 -15.98
C ALA A 80 10.34 2.28 -17.51
N VAL A 81 11.39 1.88 -18.24
CA VAL A 81 11.35 1.74 -19.70
C VAL A 81 11.07 0.26 -20.04
N PRO A 82 10.39 -0.09 -21.15
CA PRO A 82 10.23 -1.48 -21.53
C PRO A 82 11.55 -2.25 -21.59
N LEU A 83 11.51 -3.49 -21.13
CA LEU A 83 12.68 -4.37 -21.05
C LEU A 83 13.12 -4.78 -22.47
N ALA A 84 14.42 -4.69 -22.76
CA ALA A 84 14.95 -5.27 -24.01
C ALA A 84 14.81 -6.81 -23.96
N PRO A 85 14.47 -7.49 -25.08
CA PRO A 85 14.38 -8.95 -25.09
C PRO A 85 15.69 -9.61 -24.65
N GLY A 86 15.61 -10.62 -23.78
CA GLY A 86 16.80 -11.30 -23.24
C GLY A 86 17.66 -10.41 -22.34
N SER A 87 17.07 -9.41 -21.69
CA SER A 87 17.77 -8.55 -20.71
C SER A 87 17.08 -8.59 -19.34
N CYS A 88 17.73 -8.01 -18.33
CA CYS A 88 17.12 -7.76 -17.02
C CYS A 88 17.23 -6.28 -16.65
N ALA A 89 16.48 -5.84 -15.65
CA ALA A 89 16.57 -4.50 -15.09
C ALA A 89 16.92 -4.60 -13.60
N ARG A 90 17.94 -3.86 -13.14
CA ARG A 90 18.20 -3.74 -11.71
C ARG A 90 17.08 -2.90 -11.09
N ILE A 91 16.29 -3.47 -10.20
CA ILE A 91 15.11 -2.82 -9.61
C ILE A 91 15.20 -2.78 -8.08
N PHE A 92 14.83 -1.66 -7.48
CA PHE A 92 14.79 -1.50 -6.01
C PHE A 92 13.36 -1.60 -5.50
N THR A 93 13.22 -1.83 -4.19
CA THR A 93 11.95 -1.90 -3.47
C THR A 93 11.08 -0.68 -3.79
N GLY A 94 9.85 -0.92 -4.23
CA GLY A 94 8.90 0.10 -4.66
C GLY A 94 9.09 0.62 -6.09
N GLY A 95 10.12 0.16 -6.82
CA GLY A 95 10.31 0.45 -8.24
C GLY A 95 9.23 -0.18 -9.10
N GLU A 96 8.80 0.51 -10.16
CA GLU A 96 7.81 0.05 -11.13
C GLU A 96 8.37 -1.10 -11.99
N LEU A 97 7.58 -2.16 -12.21
CA LEU A 97 8.00 -3.25 -13.09
C LEU A 97 8.02 -2.77 -14.55
N PRO A 98 9.15 -2.94 -15.28
CA PRO A 98 9.21 -2.58 -16.69
C PRO A 98 8.34 -3.53 -17.52
N HIS A 99 7.65 -3.00 -18.53
CA HIS A 99 6.92 -3.82 -19.48
C HIS A 99 7.83 -4.89 -20.09
N GLY A 100 7.38 -6.15 -20.08
CA GLY A 100 8.15 -7.31 -20.55
C GLY A 100 8.78 -8.13 -19.42
N ALA A 101 8.93 -7.55 -18.22
CA ALA A 101 9.20 -8.32 -17.01
C ALA A 101 7.91 -8.91 -16.45
N ASP A 102 7.99 -10.12 -15.90
CA ASP A 102 6.89 -10.81 -15.21
C ASP A 102 7.31 -11.37 -13.84
N CYS A 103 8.59 -11.22 -13.48
CA CYS A 103 9.13 -11.64 -12.19
C CYS A 103 10.31 -10.78 -11.75
N VAL A 104 10.59 -10.81 -10.44
CA VAL A 104 11.77 -10.23 -9.81
C VAL A 104 12.52 -11.32 -9.06
N VAL A 105 13.82 -11.43 -9.28
CA VAL A 105 14.71 -12.28 -8.49
C VAL A 105 15.49 -11.41 -7.52
N MET A 106 15.43 -11.75 -6.23
CA MET A 106 16.19 -11.06 -5.18
C MET A 106 17.69 -11.06 -5.48
N GLN A 107 18.37 -9.96 -5.18
CA GLN A 107 19.81 -9.82 -5.50
C GLN A 107 20.67 -10.90 -4.83
N GLU A 108 20.23 -11.48 -3.71
CA GLU A 108 20.91 -12.54 -2.98
C GLU A 108 20.90 -13.89 -3.71
N ARG A 109 20.09 -14.02 -4.76
CA ARG A 109 19.93 -15.26 -5.57
C ARG A 109 20.49 -15.12 -6.99
N VAL A 110 21.30 -14.10 -7.24
CA VAL A 110 21.96 -13.91 -8.53
C VAL A 110 23.45 -13.71 -8.33
N GLU A 111 24.20 -13.97 -9.39
CA GLU A 111 25.61 -13.61 -9.51
C GLU A 111 25.74 -12.47 -10.53
N VAL A 112 26.70 -11.59 -10.29
CA VAL A 112 27.03 -10.47 -11.17
C VAL A 112 28.52 -10.57 -11.47
N ASP A 113 28.87 -10.55 -12.76
CA ASP A 113 30.25 -10.47 -13.25
C ASP A 113 30.81 -9.04 -13.08
#